data_AF-U2FV31-F1
#
_entry.id   AF-U2FV31-F1
#
_cell.length_a   1.000
_cell.length_b   1.000
_cell.length_c   1.000
_cell.angle_alpha   90.00
_cell.angle_beta   90.00
_cell.angle_gamma   90.00
#
_symmetry.space_group_name_H-M   'P 1'
#
loop_
_entity.id
_entity.type
_entity.pdbx_description
1 polymer ?
#
loop_
_entity_poly.entity_id
_entity_poly.type
_entity_poly.pdbx_seq_one_letter_code
_entity_poly.pdbx_strand_id
1 'polypeptide(L)' 'MIATTELDDADKHALLVERAAQRGMEMPDATARWLLRHGERDVPALMRALDTLDHASLAAHRRLTIPFVKQILG' A
#
# COMPACT_ATOMS: atom_id res chain seq x y z
N MET A 1 18.82 -22.62 -9.51
CA MET A 1 17.39 -22.92 -9.33
C MET A 1 16.69 -21.57 -9.30
N ILE A 2 16.02 -21.18 -10.39
CA ILE A 2 15.44 -19.84 -10.52
C ILE A 2 13.97 -19.96 -10.10
N ALA A 3 13.65 -19.53 -8.87
CA ALA A 3 12.27 -19.43 -8.43
C ALA A 3 11.68 -18.15 -9.03
N THR A 4 11.10 -18.27 -10.21
CA THR A 4 10.28 -17.20 -10.80
C THR A 4 8.91 -17.22 -10.12
N THR A 5 8.34 -16.01 -9.97
CA THR A 5 6.90 -15.69 -9.87
C THR A 5 6.18 -16.03 -8.56
N GLU A 6 6.29 -15.14 -7.58
CA GLU A 6 5.21 -14.36 -6.95
C GLU A 6 5.73 -13.87 -5.59
N LEU A 7 5.80 -12.54 -5.36
CA LEU A 7 6.20 -12.03 -4.05
C LEU A 7 5.27 -12.64 -2.98
N ASP A 8 5.84 -13.17 -1.92
CA ASP A 8 5.05 -13.63 -0.79
C ASP A 8 4.40 -12.43 -0.06
N ASP A 9 3.52 -12.68 0.90
CA ASP A 9 2.84 -11.59 1.61
C ASP A 9 3.83 -10.69 2.39
N ALA A 10 4.95 -11.24 2.87
CA ALA A 10 5.95 -10.49 3.63
C ALA A 10 6.77 -9.58 2.70
N ASP A 11 7.13 -10.09 1.53
CA ASP A 11 7.78 -9.33 0.48
C ASP A 11 6.87 -8.24 -0.08
N LYS A 12 5.58 -8.54 -0.30
CA LYS A 12 4.57 -7.54 -0.71
C LYS A 12 4.37 -6.47 0.37
N HIS A 13 4.41 -6.87 1.63
CA HIS A 13 4.34 -5.95 2.76
C HIS A 13 5.54 -5.00 2.79
N ALA A 14 6.76 -5.54 2.72
CA ALA A 14 7.97 -4.74 2.67
C ALA A 14 7.97 -3.80 1.46
N LEU A 15 7.55 -4.31 0.29
CA LEU A 15 7.39 -3.53 -0.92
C LEU A 15 6.40 -2.37 -0.74
N LEU A 16 5.23 -2.61 -0.14
CA LEU A 16 4.23 -1.57 0.12
C LEU A 16 4.79 -0.46 1.02
N VAL A 17 5.44 -0.83 2.13
CA VAL A 17 6.00 0.12 3.09
C VAL A 17 7.12 0.95 2.43
N GLU A 18 8.04 0.29 1.73
CA GLU A 18 9.12 0.95 0.99
C GLU A 18 8.57 1.93 -0.05
N ARG A 19 7.58 1.50 -0.84
CA ARG A 19 6.99 2.32 -1.91
C ARG A 19 6.18 3.51 -1.38
N ALA A 20 5.58 3.38 -0.20
CA ALA A 20 4.96 4.51 0.47
C ALA A 20 6.00 5.51 0.99
N ALA A 21 7.07 5.03 1.61
CA ALA A 21 8.16 5.87 2.09
C ALA A 21 8.82 6.66 0.96
N GLN A 22 9.04 6.03 -0.20
CA GLN A 22 9.56 6.70 -1.41
C GLN A 22 8.67 7.84 -1.92
N ARG A 23 7.38 7.83 -1.61
CA ARG A 23 6.41 8.89 -1.93
C ARG A 23 6.25 9.93 -0.81
N GLY A 24 6.99 9.79 0.30
CA GLY A 24 6.86 10.65 1.47
C GLY A 24 5.65 10.31 2.36
N MET A 25 4.99 9.18 2.11
CA MET A 25 3.90 8.69 2.93
C MET A 25 4.42 7.79 4.06
N GLU A 26 4.05 8.10 5.30
CA GLU A 26 4.22 7.17 6.41
C GLU A 26 3.13 6.09 6.33
N MET A 27 3.52 4.83 6.11
CA MET A 27 2.60 3.70 6.08
C MET A 27 2.75 2.86 7.35
N PRO A 28 1.76 2.90 8.26
CA PRO A 28 1.73 1.98 9.38
C PRO A 28 1.59 0.54 8.91
N ASP A 29 2.31 -0.36 9.57
CA ASP A 29 2.30 -1.81 9.36
C ASP A 29 0.87 -2.42 9.41
N ALA A 30 -0.01 -1.90 10.27
CA ALA A 30 -1.43 -2.29 10.28
C ALA A 30 -2.19 -1.87 9.00
N THR A 31 -1.85 -0.72 8.41
CA THR A 31 -2.44 -0.22 7.16
C THR A 31 -1.95 -1.05 5.96
N ALA A 32 -0.65 -1.35 5.91
CA ALA A 32 -0.06 -2.22 4.89
C ALA A 32 -0.71 -3.62 4.88
N ARG A 33 -0.84 -4.25 6.06
CA ARG A 33 -1.57 -5.52 6.20
C ARG A 33 -3.04 -5.42 5.82
N TRP A 34 -3.68 -4.29 6.09
CA TRP A 34 -5.07 -4.09 5.68
C TRP A 34 -5.21 -4.07 4.15
N LEU A 35 -4.34 -3.33 3.45
CA LEU A 35 -4.26 -3.30 1.98
C LEU A 35 -4.04 -4.69 1.38
N LEU A 36 -3.12 -5.47 1.93
CA LEU A 36 -2.87 -6.85 1.47
C LEU A 36 -4.04 -7.81 1.69
N ARG A 37 -4.88 -7.54 2.70
CA ARG A 37 -6.05 -8.38 3.02
C ARG A 37 -7.31 -7.98 2.25
N HIS A 38 -7.46 -6.70 1.90
CA HIS A 38 -8.72 -6.16 1.35
C HIS A 38 -8.59 -5.70 -0.11
N GLY A 39 -7.38 -5.48 -0.61
CA GLY A 39 -7.13 -5.18 -2.02
C GLY A 39 -6.82 -6.41 -2.85
N GLU A 40 -6.74 -6.24 -4.16
CA GLU A 40 -6.22 -7.26 -5.06
C GLU A 40 -4.73 -7.52 -4.73
N ARG A 41 -4.37 -8.80 -4.58
CA ARG A 41 -3.06 -9.23 -4.03
C ARG A 41 -1.94 -9.25 -5.08
N ASP A 42 -2.19 -8.68 -6.25
CA ASP A 42 -1.17 -8.46 -7.28
C ASP A 42 -0.47 -7.11 -7.07
N VAL A 43 0.82 -7.08 -7.38
CA VAL A 43 1.65 -5.87 -7.22
C VAL A 43 1.11 -4.68 -8.03
N PRO A 44 0.65 -4.84 -9.29
CA PRO A 44 0.07 -3.72 -10.04
C PRO A 44 -1.10 -3.04 -9.34
N ALA A 45 -2.05 -3.79 -8.80
CA ALA A 45 -3.19 -3.23 -8.06
C ALA A 45 -2.73 -2.50 -6.79
N LEU A 46 -1.79 -3.09 -6.04
CA LEU A 46 -1.20 -2.44 -4.86
C LEU A 46 -0.50 -1.12 -5.20
N MET A 47 0.20 -1.03 -6.34
CA MET A 47 0.83 0.22 -6.78
C MET A 47 -0.21 1.28 -7.18
N ARG A 48 -1.29 0.90 -7.86
CA ARG A 48 -2.40 1.83 -8.18
C ARG A 48 -3.10 2.35 -6.92
N ALA A 49 -3.28 1.48 -5.93
CA ALA A 49 -3.82 1.88 -4.64
C ALA A 49 -2.90 2.89 -3.95
N LEU A 50 -1.58 2.67 -3.98
CA LEU A 50 -0.60 3.62 -3.46
C LEU A 50 -0.65 4.98 -4.16
N ASP A 51 -0.73 5.02 -5.49
CA ASP A 51 -0.80 6.29 -6.22
C ASP A 51 -2.09 7.06 -5.92
N THR A 52 -3.21 6.34 -5.75
CA THR A 52 -4.49 6.93 -5.35
C THR A 52 -4.41 7.52 -3.93
N LEU A 53 -3.83 6.76 -3.00
CA LEU A 53 -3.64 7.18 -1.62
C LEU A 53 -2.67 8.34 -1.49
N ASP A 54 -1.61 8.38 -2.30
CA ASP A 54 -0.64 9.47 -2.35
C ASP A 54 -1.33 10.79 -2.70
N HIS A 55 -2.04 10.79 -3.83
CA HIS A 55 -2.77 11.97 -4.28
C HIS A 55 -3.80 12.44 -3.25
N ALA A 56 -4.57 11.51 -2.68
CA ALA A 56 -5.55 11.83 -1.66
C ALA A 56 -4.91 12.35 -0.37
N SER A 57 -3.79 11.77 0.07
CA SER A 57 -3.10 12.15 1.30
C SER A 57 -2.48 13.55 1.20
N LEU A 58 -1.92 13.87 0.02
CA LEU A 58 -1.40 15.19 -0.31
C LEU A 58 -2.52 16.23 -0.34
N ALA A 59 -3.63 15.93 -1.02
CA ALA A 59 -4.79 16.83 -1.09
C ALA A 59 -5.44 17.08 0.28
N ALA A 60 -5.52 16.05 1.13
CA ALA A 60 -6.07 16.15 2.47
C ALA A 60 -5.07 16.66 3.53
N HIS A 61 -3.79 16.74 3.19
CA HIS A 61 -2.68 17.03 4.11
C HIS A 61 -2.69 16.13 5.36
N ARG A 62 -2.92 14.83 5.15
CA ARG A 62 -3.12 13.84 6.23
C ARG A 62 -2.26 12.59 6.05
N ARG A 63 -1.91 11.94 7.15
CA ARG A 63 -1.18 10.66 7.16
C ARG A 63 -2.07 9.49 6.75
N LEU A 64 -1.45 8.43 6.22
CA LEU A 64 -2.16 7.18 5.94
C LEU A 64 -2.54 6.47 7.23
N THR A 65 -3.84 6.27 7.42
CA THR A 65 -4.41 5.50 8.52
C THR A 65 -5.47 4.55 7.97
N ILE A 66 -5.79 3.47 8.69
CA ILE A 66 -6.83 2.53 8.24
C ILE A 66 -8.16 3.24 7.93
N PRO A 67 -8.68 4.18 8.75
CA PRO A 67 -9.90 4.91 8.42
C PRO A 67 -9.78 5.75 7.14
N PHE A 68 -8.64 6.41 6.93
CA PHE A 68 -8.40 7.20 5.72
C PHE A 68 -8.35 6.32 4.47
N VAL A 69 -7.60 5.21 4.53
CA VAL A 69 -7.50 4.27 3.41
C VAL A 69 -8.88 3.69 3.07
N LYS A 70 -9.68 3.33 4.06
CA LYS A 70 -11.07 2.89 3.87
C LYS A 70 -11.96 3.94 3.21
N GLN A 71 -11.77 5.22 3.52
CA GLN A 71 -12.55 6.31 2.92
C GLN A 71 -12.22 6.51 1.43
N ILE A 72 -11.00 6.18 1.00
CA ILE A 72 -10.52 6.42 -0.36
C ILE A 72 -10.69 5.18 -1.26
N LEU A 73 -10.48 3.98 -0.71
CA LEU A 73 -10.50 2.71 -1.47
C LEU A 73 -11.76 1.86 -1.23
N GLY A 74 -12.64 2.25 -0.31
CA GLY A 74 -13.84 1.52 0.09
C GLY A 74 -15.13 2.16 -0.38
#